data_AF-A0A919XCD9-F1
#
_entry.id   AF-A0A919XCD9-F1
#
_cell.length_a   1.000
_cell.length_b   1.000
_cell.length_c   1.000
_cell.angle_alpha   90.00
_cell.angle_beta   90.00
_cell.angle_gamma   90.00
#
_symmetry.space_group_name_H-M   'P 1'
#
loop_
_entity.id
_entity.type
_entity.pdbx_description
1 polymer ?
#
loop_
_entity_poly.entity_id
_entity_poly.type
_entity_poly.pdbx_seq_one_letter_code
_entity_poly.pdbx_strand_id
1 'polypeptide(L)'
;MNYIESVQAAIDFIEEHMEDKVELEEVAKVASMSLPHLYRMFYSLTGHPVKDYMRKRIISIASEHLKNSNNTVLDIALACGFESQASFSKSFKKIVGVTPKVYKESDIYYCFEYINLFEKVNYLEGRDLFDRYPDVKVLRLKDMTVFSYKHKANCIEGIEKDAFNIVQSLIQKSHMNNKKIRYFGRNIDSEYHGNSEYSTEVFAYEMLVPVEESIYDSIEGMEIKNIQGGLYAVGSISAECEQNIISLWNRLYSEWLPKSQFTEGAHTYLEEYITFNKKLVRMKLYLPIERQLKPEMAKVEEVEPFWVAYSKSYGESAQADADNTLSKWLETDLPIDFANCQLYLSYNYGNENDRENWCEYGITTLSRLDSISDSTIDKKMLGGGLFATIETKSYGSLMGVLEIIHRWIVSEEKYIIDDSRQWFALYHTSINKEITVRCYIPIIERSKWYE
;
A
#
# COMPACT_ATOMS: atom_id res chain seq x y z
N MET A 1 -31.13 -5.43 -21.63
CA MET A 1 -29.81 -6.06 -21.80
C MET A 1 -29.03 -5.80 -20.52
N ASN A 2 -28.70 -6.84 -19.76
CA ASN A 2 -27.87 -6.67 -18.58
C ASN A 2 -26.42 -6.46 -19.05
N TYR A 3 -25.92 -5.25 -18.90
CA TYR A 3 -24.57 -4.89 -19.36
C TYR A 3 -23.47 -5.65 -18.62
N ILE A 4 -23.71 -6.00 -17.36
CA ILE A 4 -22.78 -6.80 -16.54
C ILE A 4 -22.65 -8.20 -17.15
N GLU A 5 -23.76 -8.90 -17.39
CA GLU A 5 -23.76 -10.23 -18.01
C GLU A 5 -23.14 -10.21 -19.41
N SER A 6 -23.42 -9.16 -20.20
CA SER A 6 -22.91 -9.04 -21.57
C SER A 6 -21.40 -8.80 -21.62
N VAL A 7 -20.86 -7.96 -20.72
CA VAL A 7 -19.42 -7.75 -20.62
C VAL A 7 -18.74 -8.96 -19.98
N GLN A 8 -19.37 -9.62 -19.02
CA GLN A 8 -18.84 -10.86 -18.46
C GLN A 8 -18.68 -11.93 -19.53
N ALA A 9 -19.69 -12.14 -20.38
CA ALA A 9 -19.59 -13.06 -21.51
C ALA A 9 -18.44 -12.72 -22.48
N ALA A 10 -18.14 -11.43 -22.68
CA ALA A 10 -16.96 -11.01 -23.44
C ALA A 10 -15.64 -11.35 -22.73
N ILE A 11 -15.58 -11.21 -21.41
CA ILE A 11 -14.39 -11.59 -20.63
C ILE A 11 -14.19 -13.11 -20.70
N ASP A 12 -15.25 -13.89 -20.47
CA ASP A 12 -15.20 -15.36 -20.50
C ASP A 12 -14.71 -15.85 -21.87
N PHE A 13 -15.27 -15.30 -22.95
CA PHE A 13 -14.83 -15.62 -24.31
C PHE A 13 -13.36 -15.27 -24.55
N ILE A 14 -12.91 -14.10 -24.07
CA ILE A 14 -11.51 -13.69 -24.17
C ILE A 14 -10.60 -14.69 -23.44
N GLU A 15 -10.95 -15.12 -22.23
CA GLU A 15 -10.17 -16.07 -21.44
C GLU A 15 -10.07 -17.45 -22.07
N GLU A 16 -11.18 -17.96 -22.62
CA GLU A 16 -11.23 -19.26 -23.28
C GLU A 16 -10.37 -19.32 -24.55
N HIS A 17 -10.06 -18.18 -25.16
CA HIS A 17 -9.37 -18.09 -26.45
C HIS A 17 -8.03 -17.34 -26.38
N MET A 18 -7.42 -17.18 -25.19
CA MET A 18 -6.17 -16.39 -25.02
C MET A 18 -4.95 -16.93 -25.78
N GLU A 19 -4.93 -18.23 -26.07
CA GLU A 19 -3.85 -18.89 -26.82
C GLU A 19 -4.06 -18.79 -28.35
N ASP A 20 -5.24 -18.33 -28.77
CA ASP A 20 -5.62 -18.13 -30.16
C ASP A 20 -5.64 -16.64 -30.53
N LYS A 21 -5.69 -16.36 -31.83
CA LYS A 21 -5.84 -14.98 -32.32
C LYS A 21 -7.30 -14.53 -32.17
N VAL A 22 -7.60 -13.81 -31.09
CA VAL A 22 -8.93 -13.23 -30.84
C VAL A 22 -9.11 -11.90 -31.57
N GLU A 23 -10.07 -11.84 -32.50
CA GLU A 23 -10.51 -10.59 -33.14
C GLU A 23 -11.58 -9.90 -32.29
N LEU A 24 -11.47 -8.58 -32.10
CA LEU A 24 -12.39 -7.85 -31.19
C LEU A 24 -13.83 -7.78 -31.70
N GLU A 25 -14.01 -7.95 -33.01
CA GLU A 25 -15.32 -8.08 -33.64
C GLU A 25 -16.07 -9.33 -33.16
N GLU A 26 -15.35 -10.40 -32.80
CA GLU A 26 -15.95 -11.63 -32.25
C GLU A 26 -16.35 -11.43 -30.80
N VAL A 27 -15.47 -10.82 -30.00
CA VAL A 27 -15.78 -10.42 -28.61
C VAL A 27 -17.03 -9.54 -28.57
N ALA A 28 -17.14 -8.58 -29.49
CA ALA A 28 -18.29 -7.68 -29.57
C ALA A 28 -19.58 -8.43 -29.92
N LYS A 29 -19.51 -9.40 -30.85
CA LYS A 29 -20.65 -10.26 -31.20
C LYS A 29 -21.12 -11.10 -30.02
N VAL A 30 -20.21 -11.71 -29.26
CA VAL A 30 -20.55 -12.51 -28.06
C VAL A 30 -21.24 -11.63 -27.01
N ALA A 31 -20.73 -10.42 -26.79
CA ALA A 31 -21.37 -9.44 -25.90
C ALA A 31 -22.68 -8.84 -26.46
N SER A 32 -23.12 -9.21 -27.67
CA SER A 32 -24.25 -8.59 -28.37
C SER A 32 -24.13 -7.06 -28.49
N MET A 33 -22.91 -6.56 -28.69
CA MET A 33 -22.57 -5.14 -28.79
C MET A 33 -21.94 -4.80 -30.14
N SER A 34 -22.08 -3.53 -30.55
CA SER A 34 -21.18 -2.98 -31.56
C SER A 34 -19.79 -2.77 -30.96
N LEU A 35 -18.73 -2.82 -31.78
CA LEU A 35 -17.35 -2.65 -31.31
C LEU A 35 -17.11 -1.34 -30.52
N PRO A 36 -17.61 -0.15 -30.95
CA PRO A 36 -17.51 1.06 -30.15
C PRO A 36 -18.29 1.00 -28.81
N HIS A 37 -19.37 0.22 -28.77
CA HIS A 37 -20.13 0.05 -27.54
C HIS A 37 -19.43 -0.91 -26.57
N LEU A 38 -18.85 -2.01 -27.06
CA LEU A 38 -17.97 -2.90 -26.29
C LEU A 38 -16.83 -2.11 -25.65
N TYR A 39 -16.12 -1.26 -26.41
CA TYR A 39 -15.04 -0.45 -25.85
C TYR A 39 -15.50 0.38 -24.67
N ARG A 40 -16.65 1.07 -24.79
CA ARG A 40 -17.18 1.93 -23.71
C ARG A 40 -17.67 1.12 -22.52
N MET A 41 -18.43 0.05 -22.74
CA MET A 41 -19.03 -0.73 -21.65
C MET A 41 -18.01 -1.60 -20.93
N PHE A 42 -17.13 -2.27 -21.67
CA PHE A 42 -16.04 -3.04 -21.08
C PHE A 42 -15.16 -2.14 -20.21
N TYR A 43 -14.78 -0.99 -20.75
CA TYR A 43 -14.03 0.03 -20.02
C TYR A 43 -14.79 0.52 -18.77
N SER A 44 -16.07 0.87 -18.92
CA SER A 44 -16.91 1.37 -17.84
C SER A 44 -17.23 0.34 -16.75
N LEU A 45 -17.05 -0.96 -16.98
CA LEU A 45 -17.36 -1.99 -15.98
C LEU A 45 -16.11 -2.62 -15.39
N THR A 46 -15.02 -2.71 -16.16
CA THR A 46 -13.77 -3.39 -15.75
C THR A 46 -12.66 -2.43 -15.36
N GLY A 47 -12.85 -1.13 -15.64
CA GLY A 47 -11.79 -0.12 -15.63
C GLY A 47 -10.77 -0.30 -16.75
N HIS A 48 -10.66 -1.45 -17.42
CA HIS A 48 -9.59 -1.70 -18.37
C HIS A 48 -10.08 -1.52 -19.81
N PRO A 49 -9.29 -0.87 -20.70
CA PRO A 49 -9.53 -1.03 -22.13
C PRO A 49 -9.41 -2.52 -22.48
N VAL A 50 -10.36 -3.07 -23.25
CA VAL A 50 -10.39 -4.51 -23.60
C VAL A 50 -9.06 -5.02 -24.17
N LYS A 51 -8.37 -4.23 -25.01
CA LYS A 51 -7.04 -4.56 -25.55
C LYS A 51 -5.94 -4.62 -24.49
N ASP A 52 -6.03 -3.76 -23.47
CA ASP A 52 -5.07 -3.75 -22.36
C ASP A 52 -5.30 -4.93 -21.43
N TYR A 53 -6.57 -5.25 -21.14
CA TYR A 53 -6.97 -6.45 -20.40
C TYR A 53 -6.39 -7.72 -21.04
N MET A 54 -6.69 -7.94 -22.33
CA MET A 54 -6.17 -9.08 -23.10
C MET A 54 -4.64 -9.13 -23.02
N ARG A 55 -3.96 -8.00 -23.21
CA ARG A 55 -2.49 -7.95 -23.18
C ARG A 55 -1.92 -8.29 -21.80
N LYS A 56 -2.52 -7.80 -20.71
CA LYS A 56 -2.08 -8.11 -19.34
C LYS A 56 -2.28 -9.59 -19.01
N ARG A 57 -3.42 -10.17 -19.42
CA ARG A 57 -3.68 -11.61 -19.25
C ARG A 57 -2.74 -12.49 -20.07
N ILE A 58 -2.50 -12.16 -21.34
CA ILE A 58 -1.50 -12.85 -22.19
C ILE A 58 -0.11 -12.80 -21.54
N ILE A 59 0.29 -11.65 -20.99
CA ILE A 59 1.58 -11.53 -20.29
C ILE A 59 1.59 -12.33 -18.98
N SER A 60 0.46 -12.48 -18.29
CA SER A 60 0.32 -13.36 -17.12
C SER A 60 0.54 -14.83 -17.49
N ILE A 61 -0.07 -15.30 -18.58
CA ILE A 61 0.12 -16.67 -19.10
C ILE A 61 1.58 -16.87 -19.55
N ALA A 62 2.14 -15.91 -20.31
CA ALA A 62 3.54 -15.95 -20.71
C ALA A 62 4.50 -15.98 -19.51
N SER A 63 4.16 -15.26 -18.45
CA SER A 63 4.90 -15.24 -17.19
C SER A 63 4.92 -16.59 -16.50
N GLU A 64 3.81 -17.34 -16.57
CA GLU A 64 3.75 -18.72 -16.09
C GLU A 64 4.64 -19.65 -16.91
N HIS A 65 4.54 -19.62 -18.24
CA HIS A 65 5.40 -20.43 -19.11
C HIS A 65 6.89 -20.10 -18.96
N LEU A 66 7.25 -18.84 -18.78
CA LEU A 66 8.65 -18.44 -18.56
C LEU A 66 9.24 -19.08 -17.31
N LYS A 67 8.42 -19.34 -16.28
CA LYS A 67 8.87 -19.93 -15.02
C LYS A 67 8.81 -21.45 -15.01
N ASN A 68 7.76 -22.00 -15.60
CA ASN A 68 7.42 -23.41 -15.43
C ASN A 68 7.85 -24.25 -16.64
N SER A 69 8.39 -23.65 -17.71
CA SER A 69 8.83 -24.37 -18.91
C SER A 69 10.27 -24.08 -19.32
N ASN A 70 10.85 -25.05 -20.04
CA ASN A 70 12.16 -24.92 -20.68
C ASN A 70 12.11 -24.22 -22.04
N ASN A 71 10.95 -23.74 -22.47
CA ASN A 71 10.77 -23.06 -23.74
C ASN A 71 11.62 -21.78 -23.81
N THR A 72 12.07 -21.44 -25.02
CA THR A 72 12.82 -20.21 -25.23
C THR A 72 11.89 -19.00 -25.14
N VAL A 73 12.46 -17.81 -24.92
CA VAL A 73 11.68 -16.56 -24.91
C VAL A 73 10.99 -16.34 -26.28
N LEU A 74 11.58 -16.82 -27.38
CA LEU A 74 10.99 -16.76 -28.70
C LEU A 74 9.77 -17.68 -28.81
N ASP A 75 9.89 -18.94 -28.39
CA ASP A 75 8.80 -19.91 -28.47
C ASP A 75 7.58 -19.43 -27.68
N ILE A 76 7.81 -18.92 -26.46
CA ILE A 76 6.75 -18.36 -25.62
C ILE A 76 6.14 -17.11 -26.27
N ALA A 77 6.95 -16.23 -26.86
CA ALA A 77 6.44 -15.06 -27.56
C ALA A 77 5.51 -15.45 -28.73
N LEU A 78 5.90 -16.45 -29.53
CA LEU A 78 5.10 -16.94 -30.65
C LEU A 78 3.81 -17.63 -30.18
N ALA A 79 3.89 -18.47 -29.15
CA ALA A 79 2.73 -19.13 -28.55
C ALA A 79 1.72 -18.13 -27.97
N CYS A 80 2.19 -16.99 -27.45
CA CYS A 80 1.35 -15.90 -26.96
C CYS A 80 0.91 -14.91 -28.07
N GLY A 81 1.02 -15.29 -29.34
CA GLY A 81 0.53 -14.50 -30.48
C GLY A 81 1.36 -13.26 -30.85
N PHE A 82 2.61 -13.14 -30.37
CA PHE A 82 3.49 -12.04 -30.79
C PHE A 82 4.25 -12.39 -32.07
N GLU A 83 4.32 -11.43 -33.00
CA GLU A 83 5.05 -11.59 -34.27
C GLU A 83 6.58 -11.70 -34.10
N SER A 84 7.12 -11.23 -32.97
CA SER A 84 8.55 -11.29 -32.69
C SER A 84 8.88 -11.23 -31.20
N GLN A 85 10.02 -11.84 -30.83
CA GLN A 85 10.59 -11.74 -29.49
C GLN A 85 10.84 -10.29 -29.04
N ALA A 86 11.17 -9.39 -29.97
CA ALA A 86 11.43 -7.97 -29.66
C ALA A 86 10.16 -7.26 -29.21
N SER A 87 9.04 -7.47 -29.93
CA SER A 87 7.72 -6.93 -29.58
C SER A 87 7.26 -7.45 -28.22
N PHE A 88 7.37 -8.76 -28.02
CA PHE A 88 7.08 -9.41 -26.74
C PHE A 88 7.90 -8.83 -25.59
N SER A 89 9.22 -8.76 -25.74
CA SER A 89 10.12 -8.27 -24.68
C SER A 89 9.83 -6.82 -24.28
N LYS A 90 9.45 -5.97 -25.24
CA LYS A 90 9.04 -4.58 -24.98
C LYS A 90 7.72 -4.53 -24.20
N SER A 91 6.72 -5.30 -24.62
CA SER A 91 5.43 -5.38 -23.93
C SER A 91 5.57 -5.95 -22.51
N PHE A 92 6.29 -7.06 -22.38
CA PHE A 92 6.57 -7.71 -21.11
C PHE A 92 7.29 -6.79 -20.14
N LYS A 93 8.36 -6.10 -20.59
CA LYS A 93 9.08 -5.15 -19.74
C LYS A 93 8.21 -3.97 -19.32
N LYS A 94 7.31 -3.48 -20.19
CA LYS A 94 6.38 -2.41 -19.84
C LYS A 94 5.46 -2.84 -18.69
N ILE A 95 4.86 -4.03 -18.81
CA ILE A 95 3.89 -4.54 -17.84
C ILE A 95 4.59 -5.03 -16.56
N VAL A 96 5.52 -5.96 -16.67
CA VAL A 96 6.17 -6.62 -15.53
C VAL A 96 7.29 -5.77 -14.92
N GLY A 97 7.90 -4.86 -15.69
CA GLY A 97 8.98 -3.95 -15.24
C GLY A 97 10.40 -4.49 -15.45
N VAL A 98 10.52 -5.79 -15.75
CA VAL A 98 11.79 -6.45 -16.06
C VAL A 98 11.70 -7.19 -17.40
N THR A 99 12.84 -7.49 -18.02
CA THR A 99 12.83 -8.24 -19.29
C THR A 99 12.45 -9.71 -19.06
N PRO A 100 11.90 -10.42 -20.07
CA PRO A 100 11.56 -11.85 -19.94
C PRO A 100 12.72 -12.72 -19.45
N LYS A 101 13.94 -12.44 -19.91
CA LYS A 101 15.15 -13.16 -19.47
C LYS A 101 15.43 -12.95 -17.99
N VAL A 102 15.41 -11.70 -17.52
CA VAL A 102 15.61 -11.38 -16.10
C VAL A 102 14.49 -11.97 -15.25
N TYR A 103 13.27 -11.95 -15.76
CA TYR A 103 12.11 -12.53 -15.10
C TYR A 103 12.26 -14.06 -14.91
N LYS A 104 12.65 -14.79 -15.97
CA LYS A 104 12.88 -16.25 -15.93
C LYS A 104 13.90 -16.67 -14.86
N GLU A 105 14.93 -15.86 -14.64
CA GLU A 105 16.02 -16.11 -13.67
C GLU A 105 15.72 -15.61 -12.23
N SER A 106 14.54 -15.03 -11.97
CA SER A 106 14.19 -14.44 -10.66
C SER A 106 13.17 -15.29 -9.88
N ASP A 107 12.85 -14.94 -8.64
CA ASP A 107 11.72 -15.55 -7.89
C ASP A 107 10.41 -14.76 -8.03
N ILE A 108 10.43 -13.68 -8.82
CA ILE A 108 9.26 -12.80 -9.01
C ILE A 108 8.22 -13.53 -9.85
N TYR A 109 6.96 -13.62 -9.39
CA TYR A 109 5.83 -14.03 -10.23
C TYR A 109 4.91 -12.84 -10.53
N TYR A 110 4.73 -12.53 -11.81
CA TYR A 110 3.67 -11.64 -12.28
C TYR A 110 2.41 -12.47 -12.49
N CYS A 111 1.31 -12.00 -11.91
CA CYS A 111 -0.02 -12.52 -12.16
C CYS A 111 -0.95 -11.33 -12.35
N PHE A 112 -1.73 -11.34 -13.43
CA PHE A 112 -2.86 -10.44 -13.59
C PHE A 112 -4.10 -11.29 -13.62
N GLU A 113 -4.96 -11.19 -12.62
CA GLU A 113 -6.10 -12.11 -12.45
C GLU A 113 -7.21 -11.87 -13.46
N TYR A 114 -8.02 -12.90 -13.68
CA TYR A 114 -9.25 -12.81 -14.45
C TYR A 114 -10.25 -11.90 -13.72
N ILE A 115 -10.97 -11.07 -14.49
CA ILE A 115 -11.99 -10.17 -13.97
C ILE A 115 -13.35 -10.89 -13.96
N ASN A 116 -13.99 -10.94 -12.81
CA ASN A 116 -15.34 -11.48 -12.65
C ASN A 116 -16.29 -10.41 -12.14
N LEU A 117 -17.09 -9.82 -13.03
CA LEU A 117 -18.06 -8.78 -12.73
C LEU A 117 -19.23 -9.23 -11.85
N PHE A 118 -19.41 -10.55 -11.63
CA PHE A 118 -20.36 -11.05 -10.64
C PHE A 118 -19.80 -11.02 -9.21
N GLU A 119 -18.48 -10.89 -9.05
CA GLU A 119 -17.89 -10.54 -7.76
C GLU A 119 -18.25 -9.06 -7.48
N LYS A 120 -18.80 -8.75 -6.29
CA LYS A 120 -19.17 -7.39 -5.88
C LYS A 120 -17.91 -6.52 -5.62
N VAL A 121 -17.13 -6.29 -6.68
CA VAL A 121 -15.90 -5.51 -6.67
C VAL A 121 -16.04 -4.39 -7.71
N ASN A 122 -15.74 -3.15 -7.34
CA ASN A 122 -15.74 -2.01 -8.25
C ASN A 122 -14.47 -2.01 -9.11
N TYR A 123 -14.45 -2.76 -10.22
CA TYR A 123 -13.29 -2.80 -11.13
C TYR A 123 -12.96 -1.44 -11.78
N LEU A 124 -13.92 -0.50 -11.82
CA LEU A 124 -13.70 0.90 -12.19
C LEU A 124 -12.65 1.59 -11.31
N GLU A 125 -12.64 1.32 -10.00
CA GLU A 125 -11.67 1.90 -9.06
C GLU A 125 -10.26 1.36 -9.31
N GLY A 126 -10.14 0.09 -9.74
CA GLY A 126 -8.88 -0.55 -10.08
C GLY A 126 -8.10 0.13 -11.22
N ARG A 127 -8.78 0.78 -12.18
CA ARG A 127 -8.10 1.54 -13.25
C ARG A 127 -7.73 2.95 -12.84
N ASP A 128 -8.61 3.66 -12.15
CA ASP A 128 -8.25 4.97 -11.60
C ASP A 128 -7.00 4.85 -10.73
N LEU A 129 -6.87 3.76 -9.98
CA LEU A 129 -5.63 3.42 -9.27
C LEU A 129 -4.47 3.08 -10.18
N PHE A 130 -4.66 2.25 -11.20
CA PHE A 130 -3.59 1.87 -12.11
C PHE A 130 -3.05 3.07 -12.91
N ASP A 131 -3.93 3.99 -13.33
CA ASP A 131 -3.58 5.19 -14.07
C ASP A 131 -2.97 6.27 -13.15
N ARG A 132 -3.44 6.38 -11.89
CA ARG A 132 -2.84 7.29 -10.88
C ARG A 132 -1.50 6.78 -10.32
N TYR A 133 -1.33 5.46 -10.23
CA TYR A 133 -0.16 4.79 -9.64
C TYR A 133 0.43 3.72 -10.59
N PRO A 134 0.87 4.10 -11.80
CA PRO A 134 1.39 3.15 -12.80
C PRO A 134 2.73 2.51 -12.40
N ASP A 135 3.39 3.06 -11.38
CA ASP A 135 4.62 2.59 -10.77
C ASP A 135 4.40 1.46 -9.75
N VAL A 136 3.17 1.29 -9.24
CA VAL A 136 2.82 0.23 -8.28
C VAL A 136 2.41 -1.04 -9.01
N LYS A 137 3.03 -2.17 -8.66
CA LYS A 137 2.82 -3.46 -9.31
C LYS A 137 2.42 -4.52 -8.30
N VAL A 138 1.37 -5.28 -8.60
CA VAL A 138 1.03 -6.46 -7.81
C VAL A 138 1.86 -7.64 -8.29
N LEU A 139 2.68 -8.21 -7.41
CA LEU A 139 3.58 -9.33 -7.67
C LEU A 139 3.37 -10.41 -6.61
N ARG A 140 3.51 -11.68 -6.99
CA ARG A 140 3.56 -12.79 -6.04
C ARG A 140 5.00 -13.22 -5.82
N LEU A 141 5.43 -13.35 -4.57
CA LEU A 141 6.65 -14.05 -4.20
C LEU A 141 6.31 -15.46 -3.72
N LYS A 142 7.13 -16.44 -4.08
CA LYS A 142 7.05 -17.79 -3.50
C LYS A 142 7.62 -17.78 -2.08
N ASP A 143 7.31 -18.82 -1.31
CA ASP A 143 8.07 -19.12 -0.11
C ASP A 143 9.54 -19.27 -0.48
N MET A 144 10.42 -18.69 0.34
CA MET A 144 11.86 -18.67 0.08
C MET A 144 12.61 -19.20 1.29
N THR A 145 13.61 -20.03 1.05
CA THR A 145 14.66 -20.28 2.04
C THR A 145 15.72 -19.18 1.92
N VAL A 146 16.07 -18.56 3.05
CA VAL A 146 16.98 -17.41 3.09
C VAL A 146 18.07 -17.59 4.13
N PHE A 147 19.26 -17.08 3.85
CA PHE A 147 20.20 -16.69 4.91
C PHE A 147 19.73 -15.40 5.55
N SER A 148 19.74 -15.38 6.87
CA SER A 148 19.22 -14.31 7.71
C SER A 148 20.32 -13.74 8.58
N TYR A 149 20.50 -12.42 8.55
CA TYR A 149 21.42 -11.70 9.43
C TYR A 149 20.66 -10.62 10.18
N LYS A 150 20.66 -10.70 11.51
CA LYS A 150 20.04 -9.69 12.38
C LYS A 150 21.10 -8.70 12.83
N HIS A 151 21.03 -7.47 12.34
CA HIS A 151 21.85 -6.37 12.80
C HIS A 151 21.15 -5.64 13.95
N LYS A 152 21.89 -5.30 15.00
CA LYS A 152 21.39 -4.55 16.16
C LYS A 152 22.24 -3.30 16.34
N ALA A 153 21.60 -2.16 16.56
CA ALA A 153 22.27 -0.88 16.77
C ALA A 153 21.55 -0.05 17.86
N ASN A 154 22.28 0.91 18.43
CA ASN A 154 21.74 1.84 19.43
C ASN A 154 21.18 3.13 18.79
N CYS A 155 21.23 3.23 17.46
CA CYS A 155 20.69 4.34 16.69
C CYS A 155 19.93 3.78 15.48
N ILE A 156 18.82 4.43 15.14
CA ILE A 156 18.01 4.07 13.97
C ILE A 156 18.66 4.56 12.68
N GLU A 157 19.32 5.72 12.72
CA GLU A 157 19.92 6.34 11.54
C GLU A 157 21.05 5.46 10.97
N GLY A 158 20.90 5.05 9.71
CA GLY A 158 21.90 4.27 8.97
C GLY A 158 21.92 2.76 9.25
N ILE A 159 21.03 2.25 10.12
CA ILE A 159 21.03 0.83 10.53
C ILE A 159 20.89 -0.13 9.33
N GLU A 160 20.06 0.24 8.35
CA GLU A 160 19.78 -0.56 7.15
C GLU A 160 21.01 -0.62 6.25
N LYS A 161 21.71 0.50 6.12
CA LYS A 161 22.91 0.62 5.28
C LYS A 161 24.06 -0.17 5.89
N ASP A 162 24.22 -0.13 7.20
CA ASP A 162 25.24 -0.89 7.91
C ASP A 162 24.97 -2.39 7.83
N ALA A 163 23.73 -2.82 8.07
CA ALA A 163 23.31 -4.20 7.92
C ALA A 163 23.57 -4.71 6.48
N PHE A 164 23.20 -3.92 5.47
CA PHE A 164 23.43 -4.24 4.06
C PHE A 164 24.93 -4.41 3.74
N ASN A 165 25.78 -3.48 4.19
CA ASN A 165 27.23 -3.53 3.95
C ASN A 165 27.87 -4.77 4.59
N ILE A 166 27.47 -5.12 5.81
CA ILE A 166 27.97 -6.30 6.51
C ILE A 166 27.61 -7.57 5.73
N VAL A 167 26.34 -7.75 5.37
CA VAL A 167 25.88 -8.94 4.62
C VAL A 167 26.54 -9.03 3.25
N GLN A 168 26.69 -7.90 2.55
CA GLN A 168 27.41 -7.88 1.28
C GLN A 168 28.86 -8.36 1.44
N SER A 169 29.53 -8.00 2.55
CA SER A 169 30.90 -8.44 2.84
C SER A 169 30.99 -9.92 3.21
N LEU A 170 30.03 -10.45 3.99
CA LEU A 170 29.97 -11.86 4.38
C LEU A 170 29.80 -12.74 3.15
N ILE A 171 28.88 -12.36 2.27
CA ILE A 171 28.61 -13.10 1.04
C ILE A 171 29.81 -13.08 0.09
N GLN A 172 30.52 -11.94 -0.03
CA GLN A 172 31.74 -11.88 -0.84
C GLN A 172 32.83 -12.83 -0.33
N LYS A 173 32.92 -13.04 0.98
CA LYS A 173 33.88 -13.99 1.58
C LYS A 173 33.45 -15.45 1.42
N SER A 174 32.16 -15.72 1.35
CA SER A 174 31.60 -17.09 1.29
C SER A 174 31.85 -17.84 -0.03
N HIS A 175 32.49 -17.22 -1.03
CA HIS A 175 32.70 -17.80 -2.36
C HIS A 175 31.41 -18.29 -3.08
N MET A 176 30.21 -17.89 -2.62
CA MET A 176 28.95 -18.22 -3.29
C MET A 176 28.99 -17.77 -4.75
N ASN A 177 29.02 -18.74 -5.66
CA ASN A 177 29.25 -18.52 -7.08
C ASN A 177 27.94 -18.25 -7.82
N ASN A 178 27.12 -17.33 -7.31
CA ASN A 178 25.80 -17.07 -7.86
C ASN A 178 25.80 -15.83 -8.76
N LYS A 179 25.30 -15.97 -10.00
CA LYS A 179 25.42 -14.91 -11.03
C LYS A 179 24.54 -13.68 -10.75
N LYS A 180 23.59 -13.75 -9.81
CA LYS A 180 22.79 -12.61 -9.30
C LYS A 180 22.28 -12.93 -7.90
N ILE A 181 22.87 -12.31 -6.88
CA ILE A 181 22.40 -12.42 -5.49
C ILE A 181 21.35 -11.33 -5.25
N ARG A 182 20.21 -11.72 -4.66
CA ARG A 182 19.16 -10.81 -4.22
C ARG A 182 19.35 -10.53 -2.73
N TYR A 183 19.15 -9.28 -2.35
CA TYR A 183 19.24 -8.84 -0.96
C TYR A 183 17.90 -8.23 -0.59
N PHE A 184 17.28 -8.79 0.43
CA PHE A 184 16.09 -8.23 1.04
C PHE A 184 16.41 -7.76 2.46
N GLY A 185 15.64 -6.81 2.96
CA GLY A 185 15.70 -6.34 4.33
C GLY A 185 14.29 -6.13 4.91
N ARG A 186 14.21 -6.11 6.24
CA ARG A 186 13.00 -5.74 6.98
C ARG A 186 13.35 -5.24 8.37
N ASN A 187 12.52 -4.33 8.88
CA ASN A 187 12.53 -3.95 10.28
C ASN A 187 12.09 -5.13 11.15
N ILE A 188 12.75 -5.31 12.28
CA ILE A 188 12.36 -6.29 13.30
C ILE A 188 12.28 -5.59 14.65
N ASP A 189 11.19 -5.83 15.38
CA ASP A 189 11.09 -5.37 16.75
C ASP A 189 12.17 -6.05 17.58
N SER A 190 12.95 -5.29 18.35
CA SER A 190 13.85 -5.91 19.30
C SER A 190 13.03 -6.37 20.51
N GLU A 191 13.20 -7.63 20.90
CA GLU A 191 12.55 -8.14 22.11
C GLU A 191 12.97 -7.31 23.31
N TYR A 192 11.98 -6.68 23.95
CA TYR A 192 12.12 -5.91 25.18
C TYR A 192 12.56 -6.86 26.30
N HIS A 193 13.86 -7.02 26.50
CA HIS A 193 14.38 -7.77 27.65
C HIS A 193 14.61 -6.82 28.83
N GLY A 194 13.64 -6.75 29.75
CA GLY A 194 13.97 -6.62 31.18
C GLY A 194 13.20 -5.57 31.98
N ASN A 195 12.78 -6.01 33.18
CA ASN A 195 12.34 -5.22 34.34
C ASN A 195 13.47 -4.33 34.92
N SER A 196 14.08 -3.45 34.13
CA SER A 196 15.06 -2.49 34.66
C SER A 196 14.80 -1.09 34.11
N GLU A 197 14.74 -0.11 35.02
CA GLU A 197 14.47 1.33 34.81
C GLU A 197 15.46 2.06 33.86
N TYR A 198 16.31 1.35 33.12
CA TYR A 198 17.25 1.91 32.15
C TYR A 198 17.46 0.92 30.98
N SER A 199 16.41 0.64 30.20
CA SER A 199 16.55 -0.12 28.94
C SER A 199 16.92 0.84 27.81
N THR A 200 18.14 0.75 27.29
CA THR A 200 18.51 1.39 26.02
C THR A 200 17.72 0.71 24.91
N GLU A 201 16.88 1.46 24.18
CA GLU A 201 16.18 0.92 23.01
C GLU A 201 17.21 0.44 21.99
N VAL A 202 17.21 -0.86 21.70
CA VAL A 202 18.06 -1.45 20.67
C VAL A 202 17.21 -1.55 19.42
N PHE A 203 17.60 -0.87 18.34
CA PHE A 203 16.97 -1.02 17.04
C PHE A 203 17.53 -2.26 16.36
N ALA A 204 16.71 -2.95 15.57
CA ALA A 204 17.14 -4.14 14.87
C ALA A 204 16.62 -4.18 13.44
N TYR A 205 17.51 -4.55 12.53
CA TYR A 205 17.22 -4.69 11.11
C TYR A 205 17.68 -6.06 10.63
N GLU A 206 16.84 -6.74 9.86
CA GLU A 206 17.12 -8.09 9.41
C GLU A 206 17.31 -8.14 7.90
N MET A 207 18.49 -8.59 7.48
CA MET A 207 18.85 -8.82 6.09
C MET A 207 18.61 -10.27 5.71
N LEU A 208 17.99 -10.49 4.55
CA LEU A 208 17.58 -11.79 4.02
C LEU A 208 18.17 -11.99 2.64
N VAL A 209 18.79 -13.15 2.42
CA VAL A 209 19.40 -13.50 1.13
C VAL A 209 18.86 -14.84 0.68
N PRO A 210 17.98 -14.89 -0.34
CA PRO A 210 17.43 -16.13 -0.86
C PRO A 210 18.51 -17.06 -1.37
N VAL A 211 18.33 -18.35 -1.09
CA VAL A 211 19.22 -19.42 -1.52
C VAL A 211 18.42 -20.58 -2.09
N GLU A 212 19.01 -21.27 -3.06
CA GLU A 212 18.47 -22.50 -3.60
C GLU A 212 18.77 -23.66 -2.65
N GLU A 213 17.82 -24.59 -2.48
CA GLU A 213 17.93 -25.73 -1.56
C GLU A 213 19.17 -26.63 -1.79
N SER A 214 19.80 -26.56 -2.96
CA SER A 214 20.99 -27.36 -3.27
C SER A 214 22.32 -26.74 -2.81
N ILE A 215 22.32 -25.51 -2.28
CA ILE A 215 23.53 -24.76 -1.91
C ILE A 215 23.47 -24.34 -0.43
N TYR A 216 23.65 -25.30 0.48
CA TYR A 216 23.77 -25.01 1.91
C TYR A 216 25.23 -25.06 2.37
N ASP A 217 26.02 -24.06 1.98
CA ASP A 217 27.26 -23.75 2.70
C ASP A 217 26.92 -22.80 3.84
N SER A 218 27.18 -23.19 5.09
CA SER A 218 26.91 -22.31 6.24
C SER A 218 27.78 -21.05 6.17
N ILE A 219 27.16 -19.87 6.09
CA ILE A 219 27.85 -18.59 6.22
C ILE A 219 27.91 -18.22 7.70
N GLU A 220 29.12 -18.07 8.23
CA GLU A 220 29.32 -17.69 9.63
C GLU A 220 28.60 -16.36 9.94
N GLY A 221 27.80 -16.37 11.02
CA GLY A 221 27.00 -15.23 11.45
C GLY A 221 25.63 -15.10 10.78
N MET A 222 25.26 -15.98 9.85
CA MET A 222 23.92 -16.02 9.25
C MET A 222 23.17 -17.31 9.59
N GLU A 223 21.87 -17.19 9.82
CA GLU A 223 20.97 -18.31 10.10
C GLU A 223 20.15 -18.67 8.86
N ILE A 224 19.86 -19.96 8.63
CA ILE A 224 18.94 -20.37 7.56
C ILE A 224 17.52 -20.36 8.11
N LYS A 225 16.58 -19.77 7.36
CA LYS A 225 15.16 -19.79 7.70
C LYS A 225 14.28 -19.84 6.45
N ASN A 226 13.03 -20.22 6.64
CA ASN A 226 12.00 -20.11 5.62
C ASN A 226 11.16 -18.86 5.87
N ILE A 227 10.94 -18.08 4.82
CA ILE A 227 10.04 -16.94 4.83
C ILE A 227 8.84 -17.24 3.93
N GLN A 228 7.66 -16.95 4.44
CA GLN A 228 6.42 -17.09 3.70
C GLN A 228 6.35 -16.04 2.60
N GLY A 229 6.08 -16.47 1.37
CA GLY A 229 5.76 -15.61 0.25
C GLY A 229 4.29 -15.16 0.28
N GLY A 230 3.86 -14.50 -0.77
CA GLY A 230 2.51 -13.93 -0.81
C GLY A 230 2.34 -12.97 -1.96
N LEU A 231 1.17 -12.33 -2.01
CA LEU A 231 0.92 -11.22 -2.92
C LEU A 231 1.47 -9.93 -2.30
N TYR A 232 2.13 -9.13 -3.11
CA TYR A 232 2.74 -7.88 -2.70
C TYR A 232 2.35 -6.77 -3.66
N ALA A 233 2.05 -5.58 -3.14
CA ALA A 233 2.11 -4.34 -3.91
C ALA A 233 3.55 -3.82 -3.88
N VAL A 234 4.12 -3.58 -5.06
CA VAL A 234 5.54 -3.34 -5.23
C VAL A 234 5.80 -2.01 -5.93
N GLY A 235 6.46 -1.11 -5.23
CA GLY A 235 6.98 0.13 -5.77
C GLY A 235 8.49 0.04 -6.05
N SER A 236 9.03 0.96 -6.85
CA SER A 236 10.49 1.06 -7.06
C SER A 236 10.96 2.50 -7.07
N ILE A 237 12.07 2.78 -6.38
CA ILE A 237 12.60 4.14 -6.24
C ILE A 237 14.14 4.18 -6.23
N SER A 238 14.70 5.37 -6.46
CA SER A 238 16.13 5.64 -6.31
C SER A 238 16.53 5.57 -4.83
N ALA A 239 17.65 4.91 -4.54
CA ALA A 239 18.18 4.74 -3.19
C ALA A 239 19.09 5.89 -2.73
N GLU A 240 19.07 7.03 -3.43
CA GLU A 240 19.95 8.18 -3.18
C GLU A 240 19.53 9.02 -1.96
N CYS A 241 18.27 8.92 -1.53
CA CYS A 241 17.71 9.73 -0.43
C CYS A 241 16.69 8.91 0.37
N GLU A 242 16.78 8.95 1.71
CA GLU A 242 15.89 8.22 2.61
C GLU A 242 14.44 8.72 2.55
N GLN A 243 14.22 10.02 2.34
CA GLN A 243 12.87 10.59 2.15
C GLN A 243 12.13 9.98 0.96
N ASN A 244 12.85 9.52 -0.06
CA ASN A 244 12.24 8.81 -1.18
C ASN A 244 11.63 7.47 -0.72
N ILE A 245 12.31 6.73 0.16
CA ILE A 245 11.82 5.45 0.69
C ILE A 245 10.53 5.67 1.47
N ILE A 246 10.53 6.66 2.37
CA ILE A 246 9.34 7.07 3.14
C ILE A 246 8.19 7.46 2.20
N SER A 247 8.47 8.28 1.18
CA SER A 247 7.46 8.71 0.20
C SER A 247 6.83 7.53 -0.55
N LEU A 248 7.63 6.50 -0.87
CA LEU A 248 7.13 5.32 -1.58
C LEU A 248 6.31 4.41 -0.64
N TRP A 249 6.70 4.28 0.64
CA TRP A 249 5.88 3.60 1.63
C TRP A 249 4.53 4.31 1.83
N ASN A 250 4.53 5.64 1.97
CA ASN A 250 3.29 6.44 2.05
C ASN A 250 2.42 6.24 0.80
N ARG A 251 3.01 6.25 -0.39
CA ARG A 251 2.28 6.00 -1.64
C ARG A 251 1.66 4.59 -1.67
N LEU A 252 2.41 3.55 -1.31
CA LEU A 252 1.90 2.18 -1.32
C LEU A 252 0.81 1.99 -0.26
N TYR A 253 1.04 2.48 0.95
CA TYR A 253 0.22 2.15 2.11
C TYR A 253 -0.94 3.14 2.34
N SER A 254 -0.67 4.43 2.25
CA SER A 254 -1.64 5.48 2.58
C SER A 254 -2.46 5.95 1.38
N GLU A 255 -1.93 5.79 0.17
CA GLU A 255 -2.58 6.26 -1.05
C GLU A 255 -3.13 5.14 -1.92
N TRP A 256 -2.32 4.11 -2.21
CA TRP A 256 -2.71 3.02 -3.12
C TRP A 256 -3.55 1.95 -2.42
N LEU A 257 -3.07 1.38 -1.30
CA LEU A 257 -3.73 0.26 -0.61
C LEU A 257 -5.20 0.54 -0.25
N PRO A 258 -5.56 1.69 0.35
CA PRO A 258 -6.93 1.92 0.82
C PRO A 258 -7.93 2.00 -0.34
N LYS A 259 -7.47 2.45 -1.51
CA LYS A 259 -8.32 2.54 -2.70
C LYS A 259 -8.35 1.22 -3.47
N SER A 260 -7.39 0.33 -3.22
CA SER A 260 -7.21 -0.93 -3.94
C SER A 260 -8.24 -1.99 -3.52
N GLN A 261 -8.34 -3.06 -4.31
CA GLN A 261 -9.12 -4.25 -3.96
C GLN A 261 -8.41 -5.16 -2.94
N PHE A 262 -7.39 -4.65 -2.26
CA PHE A 262 -6.53 -5.40 -1.38
C PHE A 262 -6.47 -4.79 0.02
N THR A 263 -6.33 -5.65 1.01
CA THR A 263 -6.00 -5.30 2.39
C THR A 263 -4.55 -5.68 2.69
N GLU A 264 -4.03 -5.20 3.82
CA GLU A 264 -2.75 -5.67 4.35
C GLU A 264 -2.78 -7.20 4.52
N GLY A 265 -1.76 -7.88 3.98
CA GLY A 265 -1.61 -9.32 4.12
C GLY A 265 -0.90 -9.70 5.41
N ALA A 266 -1.11 -10.91 5.91
CA ALA A 266 -0.53 -11.37 7.18
C ALA A 266 0.98 -11.68 7.12
N HIS A 267 1.57 -11.69 5.92
CA HIS A 267 2.97 -12.01 5.68
C HIS A 267 3.85 -10.76 5.76
N THR A 268 5.18 -10.91 5.67
CA THR A 268 6.13 -9.86 6.08
C THR A 268 6.40 -8.81 4.99
N TYR A 269 6.57 -7.55 5.40
CA TYR A 269 7.14 -6.47 4.58
C TYR A 269 8.57 -6.80 4.16
N LEU A 270 8.93 -6.41 2.93
CA LEU A 270 10.28 -6.61 2.41
C LEU A 270 10.79 -5.39 1.65
N GLU A 271 12.09 -5.14 1.77
CA GLU A 271 12.81 -4.10 1.03
C GLU A 271 13.91 -4.77 0.20
N GLU A 272 13.81 -4.75 -1.14
CA GLU A 272 14.83 -5.34 -2.02
C GLU A 272 15.86 -4.30 -2.45
N TYR A 273 17.13 -4.60 -2.18
CA TYR A 273 18.27 -3.76 -2.52
C TYR A 273 18.82 -4.12 -3.90
N ILE A 274 18.68 -3.20 -4.86
CA ILE A 274 19.15 -3.38 -6.24
C ILE A 274 20.49 -2.67 -6.41
N THR A 275 21.54 -3.48 -6.62
CA THR A 275 22.89 -2.99 -6.83
C THR A 275 23.30 -2.98 -8.30
N PHE A 276 24.17 -2.03 -8.66
CA PHE A 276 24.93 -2.02 -9.90
C PHE A 276 26.39 -1.74 -9.57
N ASN A 277 27.31 -2.57 -10.07
CA ASN A 277 28.74 -2.52 -9.70
C ASN A 277 28.96 -2.47 -8.17
N LYS A 278 28.21 -3.29 -7.42
CA LYS A 278 28.23 -3.38 -5.94
C LYS A 278 27.74 -2.14 -5.19
N LYS A 279 27.35 -1.06 -5.88
CA LYS A 279 26.72 0.11 -5.26
C LYS A 279 25.20 -0.02 -5.31
N LEU A 280 24.54 0.35 -4.22
CA LEU A 280 23.08 0.45 -4.18
C LEU A 280 22.62 1.56 -5.13
N VAL A 281 21.72 1.24 -6.06
CA VAL A 281 21.20 2.20 -7.05
C VAL A 281 19.70 2.40 -6.88
N ARG A 282 18.97 1.32 -6.59
CA ARG A 282 17.51 1.35 -6.43
C ARG A 282 17.07 0.46 -5.29
N MET A 283 15.90 0.76 -4.77
CA MET A 283 15.16 -0.12 -3.89
C MET A 283 13.81 -0.47 -4.50
N LYS A 284 13.29 -1.63 -4.12
CA LYS A 284 11.88 -1.96 -4.29
C LYS A 284 11.28 -2.26 -2.94
N LEU A 285 10.10 -1.71 -2.70
CA LEU A 285 9.38 -1.90 -1.45
C LEU A 285 8.20 -2.83 -1.73
N TYR A 286 8.07 -3.87 -0.92
CA TYR A 286 7.07 -4.92 -1.06
C TYR A 286 6.10 -4.84 0.12
N LEU A 287 4.94 -4.23 -0.12
CA LEU A 287 3.82 -4.16 0.81
C LEU A 287 3.03 -5.48 0.74
N PRO A 288 2.97 -6.31 1.80
CA PRO A 288 2.19 -7.54 1.81
C PRO A 288 0.72 -7.23 1.67
N ILE A 289 0.04 -7.91 0.75
CA ILE A 289 -1.37 -7.70 0.47
C ILE A 289 -2.16 -9.01 0.35
N GLU A 290 -3.43 -8.94 0.68
CA GLU A 290 -4.42 -10.00 0.48
C GLU A 290 -5.65 -9.44 -0.23
N ARG A 291 -6.32 -10.26 -1.03
CA ARG A 291 -7.46 -9.79 -1.81
C ARG A 291 -8.67 -9.60 -0.89
N GLN A 292 -9.21 -8.39 -0.88
CA GLN A 292 -10.37 -8.05 -0.05
C GLN A 292 -11.65 -8.41 -0.82
N LEU A 293 -12.29 -9.51 -0.41
CA LEU A 293 -13.53 -9.99 -1.05
C LEU A 293 -14.78 -9.16 -0.69
N LYS A 294 -14.69 -8.29 0.32
CA LYS A 294 -15.74 -7.34 0.72
C LYS A 294 -15.07 -6.04 1.23
N PRO A 295 -15.21 -4.90 0.54
CA PRO A 295 -14.69 -3.64 1.06
C PRO A 295 -15.37 -3.35 2.41
N GLU A 296 -14.59 -2.96 3.41
CA GLU A 296 -15.15 -2.42 4.65
C GLU A 296 -15.88 -1.12 4.31
N MET A 297 -17.20 -1.13 4.51
CA MET A 297 -18.03 0.05 4.27
C MET A 297 -17.95 0.98 5.47
N ALA A 298 -17.95 2.28 5.20
CA ALA A 298 -18.08 3.26 6.28
C ALA A 298 -19.40 3.05 7.03
N LYS A 299 -19.38 3.32 8.33
CA LYS A 299 -20.55 3.24 9.20
C LYS A 299 -21.01 4.65 9.53
N VAL A 300 -22.28 4.79 9.91
CA VAL A 300 -22.78 6.05 10.47
C VAL A 300 -22.79 5.95 11.97
N GLU A 301 -22.14 6.89 12.64
CA GLU A 301 -22.12 7.01 14.09
C GLU A 301 -22.63 8.41 14.50
N GLU A 302 -23.38 8.46 15.59
CA GLU A 302 -23.75 9.70 16.25
C GLU A 302 -22.73 9.98 17.36
N VAL A 303 -22.11 11.15 17.30
CA VAL A 303 -21.02 11.55 18.20
C VAL A 303 -21.48 12.76 19.00
N GLU A 304 -21.30 12.71 20.32
CA GLU A 304 -21.57 13.85 21.21
C GLU A 304 -20.47 14.93 21.07
N PRO A 305 -20.77 16.21 21.28
CA PRO A 305 -19.75 17.26 21.28
C PRO A 305 -18.68 17.03 22.36
N PHE A 306 -17.42 17.28 22.03
CA PHE A 306 -16.30 17.16 22.97
C PHE A 306 -15.25 18.26 22.76
N TRP A 307 -14.44 18.49 23.80
CA TRP A 307 -13.37 19.47 23.76
C TRP A 307 -12.08 18.86 23.24
N VAL A 308 -11.31 19.67 22.52
CA VAL A 308 -9.96 19.34 22.06
C VAL A 308 -9.00 20.46 22.42
N ALA A 309 -7.85 20.10 22.98
CA ALA A 309 -6.66 20.95 23.05
C ALA A 309 -5.69 20.50 21.96
N TYR A 310 -5.22 21.44 21.14
CA TYR A 310 -4.39 21.11 19.97
C TYR A 310 -3.35 22.19 19.68
N SER A 311 -2.24 21.79 19.08
CA SER A 311 -1.31 22.67 18.38
C SER A 311 -1.70 22.73 16.90
N LYS A 312 -1.50 23.89 16.26
CA LYS A 312 -1.74 24.07 14.83
C LYS A 312 -0.54 24.66 14.13
N SER A 313 -0.12 24.03 13.05
CA SER A 313 1.02 24.44 12.24
C SER A 313 0.67 24.48 10.75
N TYR A 314 1.49 25.16 9.96
CA TYR A 314 1.26 25.43 8.54
C TYR A 314 2.50 25.11 7.67
N GLY A 315 2.28 24.79 6.40
CA GLY A 315 3.34 24.47 5.43
C GLY A 315 3.64 22.98 5.28
N GLU A 316 4.69 22.66 4.54
CA GLU A 316 5.08 21.27 4.21
C GLU A 316 5.42 20.42 5.44
N SER A 317 5.95 21.04 6.50
CA SER A 317 6.31 20.39 7.77
C SER A 317 5.22 20.49 8.85
N ALA A 318 4.02 20.95 8.50
CA ALA A 318 2.96 21.27 9.46
C ALA A 318 2.66 20.13 10.45
N GLN A 319 2.61 18.89 9.97
CA GLN A 319 2.32 17.73 10.83
C GLN A 319 3.42 17.51 11.88
N ALA A 320 4.68 17.48 11.46
CA ALA A 320 5.82 17.30 12.36
C ALA A 320 5.95 18.46 13.35
N ASP A 321 5.71 19.69 12.90
CA ASP A 321 5.81 20.88 13.75
C ASP A 321 4.70 20.91 14.81
N ALA A 322 3.47 20.55 14.43
CA ALA A 322 2.34 20.43 15.35
C ALA A 322 2.59 19.33 16.39
N ASP A 323 3.01 18.14 15.95
CA ASP A 323 3.34 17.02 16.83
C ASP A 323 4.47 17.35 17.83
N ASN A 324 5.56 17.97 17.35
CA ASN A 324 6.66 18.41 18.20
C ASN A 324 6.21 19.45 19.25
N THR A 325 5.28 20.33 18.89
CA THR A 325 4.74 21.35 19.79
C THR A 325 3.85 20.70 20.86
N LEU A 326 2.99 19.76 20.45
CA LEU A 326 2.14 19.03 21.37
C LEU A 326 2.97 18.18 22.34
N SER A 327 3.98 17.48 21.84
CA SER A 327 4.86 16.62 22.65
C SER A 327 5.55 17.42 23.76
N LYS A 328 6.12 18.58 23.43
CA LYS A 328 6.74 19.48 24.43
C LYS A 328 5.75 19.99 25.47
N TRP A 329 4.51 20.24 25.07
CA TRP A 329 3.47 20.67 25.99
C TRP A 329 3.04 19.54 26.92
N LEU A 330 2.90 18.31 26.41
CA LEU A 330 2.56 17.13 27.22
C LEU A 330 3.64 16.75 28.24
N GLU A 331 4.89 17.14 28.01
CA GLU A 331 5.99 16.99 28.98
C GLU A 331 5.89 17.95 30.18
N THR A 332 5.02 18.96 30.12
CA THR A 332 4.79 19.89 31.24
C THR A 332 3.83 19.31 32.29
N ASP A 333 3.89 19.81 33.53
CA ASP A 333 3.02 19.35 34.63
C ASP A 333 1.59 19.86 34.42
N LEU A 334 0.79 19.09 33.67
CA LEU A 334 -0.57 19.45 33.27
C LEU A 334 -1.61 18.86 34.24
N PRO A 335 -2.60 19.66 34.69
CA PRO A 335 -3.68 19.19 35.55
C PRO A 335 -4.77 18.46 34.72
N ILE A 336 -4.38 17.50 33.88
CA ILE A 336 -5.28 16.76 32.99
C ILE A 336 -5.28 15.28 33.41
N ASP A 337 -6.48 14.70 33.53
CA ASP A 337 -6.62 13.25 33.64
C ASP A 337 -6.50 12.61 32.24
N PHE A 338 -5.33 12.02 31.97
CA PHE A 338 -5.03 11.39 30.70
C PHE A 338 -5.75 10.04 30.50
N ALA A 339 -6.39 9.47 31.52
CA ALA A 339 -6.99 8.13 31.44
C ALA A 339 -8.08 8.01 30.36
N ASN A 340 -8.76 9.11 30.03
CA ASN A 340 -9.82 9.16 29.01
C ASN A 340 -9.45 10.03 27.80
N CYS A 341 -8.22 10.53 27.73
CA CYS A 341 -7.77 11.35 26.61
C CYS A 341 -7.45 10.46 25.40
N GLN A 342 -7.89 10.88 24.22
CA GLN A 342 -7.53 10.26 22.94
C GLN A 342 -6.72 11.24 22.12
N LEU A 343 -5.75 10.73 21.36
CA LEU A 343 -5.00 11.56 20.43
C LEU A 343 -5.91 11.97 19.28
N TYR A 344 -5.87 13.24 18.94
CA TYR A 344 -6.67 13.89 17.92
C TYR A 344 -5.77 14.38 16.79
N LEU A 345 -6.20 14.14 15.55
CA LEU A 345 -5.58 14.67 14.34
C LEU A 345 -6.65 15.26 13.43
N SER A 346 -6.35 16.41 12.84
CA SER A 346 -7.04 16.90 11.64
C SER A 346 -6.11 17.75 10.80
N TYR A 347 -6.25 17.72 9.50
CA TYR A 347 -5.45 18.53 8.58
C TYR A 347 -6.25 18.94 7.35
N ASN A 348 -5.70 19.87 6.59
CA ASN A 348 -6.33 20.33 5.35
C ASN A 348 -6.34 19.20 4.31
N TYR A 349 -7.52 18.69 3.99
CA TYR A 349 -7.76 17.62 3.03
C TYR A 349 -8.51 18.17 1.82
N GLY A 350 -7.98 17.96 0.61
CA GLY A 350 -8.69 18.26 -0.65
C GLY A 350 -8.40 19.60 -1.33
N ASN A 351 -7.38 20.36 -0.89
CA ASN A 351 -7.02 21.65 -1.50
C ASN A 351 -5.65 21.55 -2.22
N GLU A 352 -5.58 21.87 -3.51
CA GLU A 352 -4.38 21.71 -4.37
C GLU A 352 -3.29 22.78 -4.12
N ASN A 353 -3.50 23.67 -3.16
CA ASN A 353 -2.65 24.84 -2.93
C ASN A 353 -1.72 24.59 -1.73
N ASP A 354 -0.49 24.13 -1.99
CA ASP A 354 0.50 23.75 -0.95
C ASP A 354 0.79 24.84 0.11
N ARG A 355 0.51 26.11 -0.21
CA ARG A 355 0.67 27.25 0.71
C ARG A 355 -0.43 27.37 1.79
N GLU A 356 -1.49 26.57 1.71
CA GLU A 356 -2.61 26.53 2.66
C GLU A 356 -2.65 25.22 3.48
N ASN A 357 -1.62 24.37 3.37
CA ASN A 357 -1.53 23.15 4.15
C ASN A 357 -1.39 23.49 5.64
N TRP A 358 -2.31 22.98 6.46
CA TRP A 358 -2.27 23.09 7.91
C TRP A 358 -2.55 21.72 8.54
N CYS A 359 -1.98 21.50 9.72
CA CYS A 359 -2.20 20.31 10.52
C CYS A 359 -2.46 20.71 11.98
N GLU A 360 -3.44 20.05 12.59
CA GLU A 360 -3.76 20.12 14.00
C GLU A 360 -3.46 18.78 14.64
N TYR A 361 -2.72 18.81 15.75
CA TYR A 361 -2.41 17.65 16.56
C TYR A 361 -2.77 17.94 18.01
N GLY A 362 -3.47 17.04 18.68
CA GLY A 362 -4.02 17.36 19.99
C GLY A 362 -4.50 16.17 20.80
N ILE A 363 -5.15 16.46 21.91
CA ILE A 363 -5.81 15.49 22.78
C ILE A 363 -7.26 15.88 23.03
N THR A 364 -8.12 14.86 23.13
CA THR A 364 -9.51 15.05 23.57
C THR A 364 -9.60 15.22 25.07
N THR A 365 -10.63 15.94 25.54
CA THR A 365 -10.91 16.12 26.97
C THR A 365 -12.40 16.25 27.22
N LEU A 366 -12.83 15.74 28.38
CA LEU A 366 -14.22 15.78 28.83
C LEU A 366 -14.58 17.08 29.57
N SER A 367 -13.59 17.87 30.00
CA SER A 367 -13.80 19.08 30.80
C SER A 367 -13.37 20.33 30.07
N ARG A 368 -14.06 21.44 30.37
CA ARG A 368 -13.71 22.76 29.85
C ARG A 368 -12.34 23.16 30.40
N LEU A 369 -11.33 23.24 29.53
CA LEU A 369 -9.92 23.47 29.88
C LEU A 369 -9.62 24.93 30.30
N ASP A 370 -10.49 25.59 31.06
CA ASP A 370 -10.34 27.01 31.40
C ASP A 370 -9.05 27.32 32.20
N SER A 371 -8.41 26.31 32.81
CA SER A 371 -7.20 26.45 33.65
C SER A 371 -5.87 26.43 32.90
N ILE A 372 -5.83 26.09 31.61
CA ILE A 372 -4.58 25.95 30.85
C ILE A 372 -4.27 27.26 30.11
N SER A 373 -3.46 28.13 30.69
CA SER A 373 -3.03 29.37 30.02
C SER A 373 -1.69 29.15 29.29
N ASP A 374 -1.73 28.47 28.15
CA ASP A 374 -0.56 28.31 27.27
C ASP A 374 -0.86 28.96 25.92
N SER A 375 0.04 29.82 25.43
CA SER A 375 -0.09 30.48 24.12
C SER A 375 0.24 29.58 22.94
N THR A 376 0.77 28.37 23.18
CA THR A 376 1.17 27.41 22.15
C THR A 376 0.10 26.37 21.81
N ILE A 377 -0.94 26.26 22.65
CA ILE A 377 -2.02 25.28 22.50
C ILE A 377 -3.37 26.00 22.43
N ASP A 378 -4.06 25.78 21.32
CA ASP A 378 -5.41 26.25 21.09
C ASP A 378 -6.45 25.25 21.63
N LYS A 379 -7.68 25.74 21.80
CA LYS A 379 -8.79 24.93 22.30
C LYS A 379 -10.05 25.21 21.50
N LYS A 380 -10.78 24.15 21.19
CA LYS A 380 -12.10 24.26 20.56
C LYS A 380 -13.03 23.14 21.01
N MET A 381 -14.32 23.42 20.90
CA MET A 381 -15.34 22.38 20.98
C MET A 381 -15.57 21.85 19.56
N LEU A 382 -15.48 20.54 19.37
CA LEU A 382 -15.94 19.91 18.15
C LEU A 382 -17.44 19.63 18.28
N GLY A 383 -18.21 20.09 17.30
CA GLY A 383 -19.65 19.89 17.27
C GLY A 383 -20.00 18.42 17.08
N GLY A 384 -21.00 17.94 17.82
CA GLY A 384 -21.53 16.59 17.69
C GLY A 384 -22.43 16.40 16.45
N GLY A 385 -23.14 15.29 16.41
CA GLY A 385 -24.08 14.93 15.35
C GLY A 385 -23.64 13.67 14.58
N LEU A 386 -24.12 13.52 13.35
CA LEU A 386 -23.83 12.35 12.54
C LEU A 386 -22.46 12.46 11.84
N PHE A 387 -21.72 11.36 11.85
CA PHE A 387 -20.45 11.18 11.15
C PHE A 387 -20.42 9.86 10.39
N ALA A 388 -19.81 9.86 9.21
CA ALA A 388 -19.39 8.64 8.53
C ALA A 388 -18.00 8.23 9.04
N THR A 389 -17.84 6.97 9.43
CA THR A 389 -16.65 6.48 10.13
C THR A 389 -16.07 5.22 9.52
N ILE A 390 -14.73 5.15 9.50
CA ILE A 390 -13.95 3.95 9.22
C ILE A 390 -12.86 3.85 10.28
N GLU A 391 -12.68 2.65 10.83
CA GLU A 391 -11.56 2.32 11.70
C GLU A 391 -10.53 1.53 10.88
N THR A 392 -9.27 1.94 10.98
CA THR A 392 -8.14 1.30 10.31
C THR A 392 -6.96 1.28 11.25
N LYS A 393 -5.94 0.47 10.96
CA LYS A 393 -4.66 0.59 11.64
C LYS A 393 -3.97 1.91 11.26
N SER A 394 -3.16 2.48 12.16
CA SER A 394 -2.50 3.78 11.94
C SER A 394 -1.23 3.65 11.10
N TYR A 395 -1.23 4.16 9.86
CA TYR A 395 -0.03 4.13 9.02
C TYR A 395 0.08 5.35 8.08
N GLY A 396 1.15 6.12 8.25
CA GLY A 396 1.49 7.24 7.37
C GLY A 396 0.41 8.34 7.32
N SER A 397 -0.09 8.63 6.11
CA SER A 397 -1.17 9.59 5.87
C SER A 397 -2.56 8.93 5.91
N LEU A 398 -3.58 9.65 6.36
CA LEU A 398 -4.98 9.20 6.34
C LEU A 398 -5.71 9.49 5.02
N MET A 399 -5.01 10.04 4.01
CA MET A 399 -5.58 10.48 2.74
C MET A 399 -6.45 9.43 2.05
N GLY A 400 -5.95 8.20 1.89
CA GLY A 400 -6.70 7.13 1.26
C GLY A 400 -7.97 6.73 2.03
N VAL A 401 -7.91 6.74 3.36
CA VAL A 401 -9.04 6.41 4.24
C VAL A 401 -10.13 7.46 4.11
N LEU A 402 -9.76 8.74 4.13
CA LEU A 402 -10.70 9.86 3.94
C LEU A 402 -11.36 9.79 2.56
N GLU A 403 -10.61 9.46 1.50
CA GLU A 403 -11.19 9.27 0.16
C GLU A 403 -12.24 8.14 0.13
N ILE A 404 -12.02 7.02 0.82
CA ILE A 404 -13.01 5.93 0.90
C ILE A 404 -14.30 6.44 1.53
N ILE A 405 -14.20 7.16 2.66
CA ILE A 405 -15.37 7.69 3.36
C ILE A 405 -16.10 8.69 2.46
N HIS A 406 -15.38 9.61 1.79
CA HIS A 406 -15.96 10.56 0.84
C HIS A 406 -16.70 9.86 -0.31
N ARG A 407 -16.11 8.83 -0.92
CA ARG A 407 -16.76 8.05 -1.99
C ARG A 407 -17.99 7.32 -1.49
N TRP A 408 -17.91 6.71 -0.30
CA TRP A 408 -19.03 6.05 0.34
C TRP A 408 -20.19 7.03 0.56
N ILE A 409 -19.94 8.22 1.11
CA ILE A 409 -20.96 9.26 1.30
C ILE A 409 -21.60 9.64 -0.05
N VAL A 410 -20.81 9.79 -1.12
CA VAL A 410 -21.33 10.14 -2.46
C VAL A 410 -22.20 9.00 -3.04
N SER A 411 -21.83 7.74 -2.79
CA SER A 411 -22.61 6.57 -3.23
C SER A 411 -23.92 6.39 -2.45
N GLU A 412 -23.98 6.89 -1.21
CA GLU A 412 -25.17 6.84 -0.37
C GLU A 412 -26.12 7.98 -0.74
N GLU A 413 -27.29 7.66 -1.32
CA GLU A 413 -28.28 8.67 -1.68
C GLU A 413 -28.88 9.40 -0.45
N LYS A 414 -28.69 8.86 0.76
CA LYS A 414 -29.29 9.37 2.00
C LYS A 414 -28.51 10.53 2.62
N TYR A 415 -27.20 10.62 2.41
CA TYR A 415 -26.32 11.53 3.14
C TYR A 415 -25.62 12.53 2.22
N ILE A 416 -25.13 13.62 2.81
CA ILE A 416 -24.21 14.60 2.21
C ILE A 416 -23.18 15.00 3.26
N ILE A 417 -22.03 15.48 2.79
CA ILE A 417 -20.97 16.03 3.65
C ILE A 417 -21.46 17.33 4.26
N ASP A 418 -21.14 17.53 5.54
CA ASP A 418 -21.40 18.77 6.25
C ASP A 418 -20.13 19.62 6.34
N ASP A 419 -19.97 20.52 5.36
CA ASP A 419 -18.81 21.42 5.28
C ASP A 419 -18.76 22.46 6.42
N SER A 420 -19.81 22.59 7.25
CA SER A 420 -19.78 23.48 8.42
C SER A 420 -19.02 22.90 9.60
N ARG A 421 -18.78 21.58 9.61
CA ARG A 421 -18.07 20.86 10.66
C ARG A 421 -16.73 20.33 10.14
N GLN A 422 -15.75 20.24 11.03
CA GLN A 422 -14.43 19.75 10.71
C GLN A 422 -14.38 18.22 10.83
N TRP A 423 -13.73 17.55 9.88
CA TRP A 423 -13.39 16.13 10.01
C TRP A 423 -12.27 15.94 11.04
N PHE A 424 -12.21 14.77 11.67
CA PHE A 424 -11.15 14.44 12.61
C PHE A 424 -10.83 12.95 12.64
N ALA A 425 -9.68 12.62 13.19
CA ALA A 425 -9.27 11.25 13.49
C ALA A 425 -8.92 11.10 14.97
N LEU A 426 -9.34 9.98 15.56
CA LEU A 426 -9.03 9.61 16.94
C LEU A 426 -8.22 8.33 16.96
N TYR A 427 -7.11 8.34 17.70
CA TYR A 427 -6.27 7.16 17.85
C TYR A 427 -6.64 6.38 19.11
N HIS A 428 -6.70 5.06 18.96
CA HIS A 428 -7.04 4.12 20.01
C HIS A 428 -5.91 3.12 20.18
N THR A 429 -5.54 2.85 21.43
CA THR A 429 -4.61 1.77 21.75
C THR A 429 -5.42 0.55 22.16
N SER A 430 -5.31 -0.53 21.40
CA SER A 430 -5.98 -1.79 21.74
C SER A 430 -5.31 -2.48 22.94
N ILE A 431 -6.00 -3.46 23.53
CA ILE A 431 -5.47 -4.31 24.63
C ILE A 431 -4.15 -5.00 24.23
N ASN A 432 -3.95 -5.23 22.92
CA ASN A 432 -2.75 -5.86 22.37
C ASN A 432 -1.64 -4.86 21.98
N LYS A 433 -1.74 -3.58 22.37
CA LYS A 433 -0.85 -2.47 21.98
C LYS A 433 -0.82 -2.13 20.48
N GLU A 434 -1.70 -2.70 19.66
CA GLU A 434 -1.90 -2.22 18.29
C GLU A 434 -2.64 -0.88 18.34
N ILE A 435 -2.09 0.13 17.65
CA ILE A 435 -2.70 1.45 17.51
C ILE A 435 -3.64 1.42 16.29
N THR A 436 -4.93 1.65 16.53
CA THR A 436 -5.91 1.90 15.48
C THR A 436 -6.26 3.38 15.44
N VAL A 437 -6.75 3.83 14.30
CA VAL A 437 -7.22 5.18 14.06
C VAL A 437 -8.61 5.11 13.46
N ARG A 438 -9.54 5.84 14.06
CA ARG A 438 -10.89 5.99 13.53
C ARG A 438 -11.05 7.38 12.94
N CYS A 439 -11.41 7.46 11.67
CA CYS A 439 -11.66 8.70 10.95
C CYS A 439 -13.16 9.03 10.98
N TYR A 440 -13.49 10.31 11.14
CA TYR A 440 -14.85 10.82 11.25
C TYR A 440 -15.04 11.96 10.25
N ILE A 441 -15.91 11.76 9.25
CA ILE A 441 -16.33 12.82 8.31
C ILE A 441 -17.77 13.24 8.65
N PRO A 442 -18.01 14.52 8.95
CA PRO A 442 -19.34 14.98 9.36
C PRO A 442 -20.32 14.88 8.18
N ILE A 443 -21.52 14.38 8.47
CA ILE A 443 -22.58 14.20 7.47
C ILE A 443 -23.92 14.76 7.98
N ILE A 444 -24.80 15.10 7.04
CA ILE A 444 -26.21 15.44 7.29
C ILE A 444 -27.10 14.52 6.44
N GLU A 445 -28.28 14.16 6.94
CA GLU A 445 -29.30 13.48 6.14
C GLU A 445 -29.87 14.44 5.10
N ARG A 446 -29.91 14.02 3.83
CA ARG A 446 -30.39 14.87 2.72
C ARG A 446 -31.79 15.44 2.93
N SER A 447 -32.66 14.73 3.66
CA SER A 447 -34.00 15.20 4.01
C SER A 447 -33.99 16.46 4.88
N LYS A 448 -32.92 16.70 5.66
CA LYS A 448 -32.77 17.84 6.57
C LYS A 448 -31.97 19.00 5.97
N TRP A 449 -31.52 18.89 4.72
CA TRP A 449 -30.72 19.94 4.05
C TRP A 449 -31.58 21.06 3.43
N TYR A 450 -32.86 20.78 3.17
CA TYR A 450 -33.81 21.75 2.59
C TYR A 450 -34.68 22.47 3.63
N GLU A 451 -34.48 22.19 4.91
CA GLU A 451 -35.07 22.91 6.05
C GLU A 451 -34.07 23.94 6.59
#